data_AF-A0A6H9LMZ1-F1
#
_entry.id   AF-A0A6H9LMZ1-F1
#
_cell.length_a   1.000
_cell.length_b   1.000
_cell.length_c   1.000
_cell.angle_alpha   90.00
_cell.angle_beta   90.00
_cell.angle_gamma   90.00
#
_symmetry.space_group_name_H-M   'P 1'
#
loop_
_entity.id
_entity.type
_entity.pdbx_description
1 polymer ?
#
loop_
_entity_poly.entity_id
_entity_poly.type
_entity_poly.pdbx_seq_one_letter_code
_entity_poly.pdbx_strand_id
1 'polypeptide(L)'
;MKIILKSIFLIIVIARCSFGISPAERAIKIEPVEKEYATYFYSNPSYIEKSDSVLIRTRDRLILMLRDSLDYKPKLYLLDDLSQFNNLTAGKIPDWGAAVAYSARKLIAIKSPDKFNTRKSVPILVAHEYTHLAIADKCGFHDPPRWMHEGLSVFLSEEWSWSDNLAMGKAAVFGQFIPLADIDNVNRFNESKAQIAYAESYLAVKFMLRYYGSNSVNLFLTRIGEGKTVDEALYSSTGLTVEEFQTDFNAYLNQQFNFVSIFMDTIFFWIALAIIMVVGFFLQFKKRRKYYKKWEEQEKLQSTDFDYGDPDNPEHIEDDDEPWRS
;
A
#
# COMPACT_ATOMS: atom_id res chain seq x y z
N MET A 1 41.33 -61.51 21.69
CA MET A 1 42.10 -60.35 22.20
C MET A 1 42.57 -59.54 21.01
N LYS A 2 42.40 -58.20 21.03
CA LYS A 2 42.55 -57.20 19.95
C LYS A 2 41.25 -56.98 19.14
N ILE A 3 40.32 -56.12 19.56
CA ILE A 3 40.33 -54.63 19.66
C ILE A 3 40.13 -53.97 18.28
N ILE A 4 38.88 -53.53 18.07
CA ILE A 4 38.42 -52.25 17.47
C ILE A 4 38.91 -51.91 16.05
N LEU A 5 37.96 -51.80 15.10
CA LEU A 5 37.75 -50.58 14.30
C LEU A 5 36.39 -50.68 13.55
N LYS A 6 35.34 -50.11 14.15
CA LYS A 6 34.16 -49.62 13.42
C LYS A 6 34.46 -48.17 13.07
N SER A 7 34.87 -47.88 11.84
CA SER A 7 34.97 -46.51 11.34
C SER A 7 33.73 -46.19 10.52
N ILE A 8 32.83 -45.45 11.17
CA ILE A 8 31.66 -44.79 10.60
C ILE A 8 32.16 -43.71 9.64
N PHE A 9 31.81 -43.84 8.36
CA PHE A 9 32.02 -42.80 7.35
C PHE A 9 30.92 -41.73 7.54
N LEU A 10 31.07 -40.86 8.54
CA LEU A 10 30.26 -39.66 8.66
C LEU A 10 30.94 -38.56 7.82
N ILE A 11 30.52 -38.41 6.57
CA ILE A 11 30.86 -37.25 5.76
C ILE A 11 30.13 -36.05 6.38
N ILE A 12 30.80 -35.36 7.29
CA ILE A 12 30.40 -34.01 7.70
C ILE A 12 30.71 -33.12 6.50
N VAL A 13 29.69 -32.82 5.69
CA VAL A 13 29.74 -31.70 4.74
C VAL A 13 29.75 -30.42 5.59
N ILE A 14 30.94 -30.01 6.03
CA ILE A 14 31.16 -28.64 6.48
C ILE A 14 31.08 -27.80 5.21
N ALA A 15 29.88 -27.31 4.88
CA ALA A 15 29.74 -26.18 3.98
C ALA A 15 30.47 -25.01 4.63
N ARG A 16 31.75 -24.84 4.30
CA ARG A 16 32.49 -23.62 4.59
C ARG A 16 31.75 -22.50 3.87
N CYS A 17 30.90 -21.76 4.60
CA CYS A 17 30.50 -20.41 4.24
C CYS A 17 31.77 -19.58 4.14
N SER A 18 32.39 -19.64 2.97
CA SER A 18 33.43 -18.73 2.58
C SER A 18 32.72 -17.39 2.46
N PHE A 19 33.05 -16.43 3.34
CA PHE A 19 32.73 -15.00 3.21
C PHE A 19 33.47 -14.43 1.98
N GLY A 20 33.20 -15.02 0.81
CA GLY A 20 33.75 -14.66 -0.48
C GLY A 20 32.64 -14.09 -1.36
N ILE A 21 33.02 -13.12 -2.19
CA ILE A 21 32.15 -12.48 -3.18
C ILE A 21 31.41 -13.57 -3.98
N SER A 22 30.07 -13.51 -3.98
CA SER A 22 29.28 -14.52 -4.70
C SER A 22 29.58 -14.51 -6.21
N PRO A 23 29.38 -15.62 -6.94
CA PRO A 23 29.54 -15.63 -8.40
C PRO A 23 28.71 -14.54 -9.09
N ALA A 24 27.51 -14.25 -8.58
CA ALA A 24 26.65 -13.18 -9.06
C ALA A 24 27.28 -11.80 -8.84
N GLU A 25 27.84 -11.52 -7.65
CA GLU A 25 28.57 -10.27 -7.39
C GLU A 25 29.81 -10.14 -8.29
N ARG A 26 30.54 -11.23 -8.55
CA ARG A 26 31.72 -11.22 -9.46
C ARG A 26 31.36 -10.96 -10.92
N ALA A 27 30.13 -11.26 -11.34
CA ALA A 27 29.69 -11.02 -12.71
C ALA A 27 29.39 -9.54 -12.99
N ILE A 28 29.23 -8.72 -11.94
CA ILE A 28 28.94 -7.30 -12.05
C ILE A 28 30.25 -6.55 -12.29
N LYS A 29 30.40 -5.99 -13.50
CA LYS A 29 31.57 -5.23 -13.94
C LYS A 29 31.37 -3.73 -13.75
N ILE A 30 31.08 -3.31 -12.53
CA ILE A 30 30.94 -1.90 -12.14
C ILE A 30 32.04 -1.59 -11.15
N GLU A 31 32.78 -0.51 -11.38
CA GLU A 31 33.84 -0.06 -10.48
C GLU A 31 33.23 0.36 -9.12
N PRO A 32 33.76 -0.14 -7.99
CA PRO A 32 33.24 0.21 -6.67
C PRO A 32 33.60 1.65 -6.30
N VAL A 33 32.64 2.38 -5.75
CA VAL A 33 32.88 3.66 -5.07
C VAL A 33 32.78 3.42 -3.57
N GLU A 34 33.92 3.48 -2.89
CA GLU A 34 34.02 3.34 -1.43
C GLU A 34 33.68 4.66 -0.73
N LYS A 35 32.69 4.61 0.17
CA LYS A 35 32.35 5.69 1.11
C LYS A 35 32.62 5.22 2.54
N GLU A 36 32.43 6.10 3.52
CA GLU A 36 32.66 5.78 4.94
C GLU A 36 31.79 4.61 5.39
N TYR A 37 30.48 4.69 5.13
CA TYR A 37 29.49 3.73 5.66
C TYR A 37 28.97 2.74 4.63
N ALA A 38 29.33 2.82 3.35
CA ALA A 38 28.80 1.94 2.31
C ALA A 38 29.76 1.82 1.12
N THR A 39 29.56 0.76 0.31
CA THR A 39 30.23 0.58 -0.98
C THR A 39 29.19 0.56 -2.10
N TYR A 40 29.37 1.40 -3.11
CA TYR A 40 28.40 1.58 -4.20
C TYR A 40 28.88 0.95 -5.50
N PHE A 41 28.00 0.18 -6.14
CA PHE A 41 28.15 -0.44 -7.45
C PHE A 41 27.00 0.04 -8.34
N TYR A 42 27.03 1.31 -8.74
CA TYR A 42 25.95 1.95 -9.48
C TYR A 42 26.29 2.07 -10.96
N SER A 43 25.42 1.58 -11.84
CA SER A 43 25.57 1.78 -13.30
C SER A 43 25.66 3.26 -13.68
N ASN A 44 24.93 4.12 -12.95
CA ASN A 44 25.00 5.57 -13.08
C ASN A 44 25.50 6.20 -11.77
N PRO A 45 26.76 6.69 -11.73
CA PRO A 45 27.37 7.28 -10.53
C PRO A 45 26.65 8.53 -10.01
N SER A 46 25.83 9.22 -10.81
CA SER A 46 25.14 10.45 -10.39
C SER A 46 24.19 10.25 -9.20
N TYR A 47 23.71 9.02 -8.99
CA TYR A 47 22.83 8.68 -7.85
C TYR A 47 23.60 8.46 -6.53
N ILE A 48 24.94 8.33 -6.57
CA ILE A 48 25.74 7.94 -5.40
C ILE A 48 25.65 8.98 -4.29
N GLU A 49 25.95 10.27 -4.58
CA GLU A 49 25.96 11.32 -3.55
C GLU A 49 24.60 11.46 -2.83
N LYS A 50 23.50 11.40 -3.60
CA LYS A 50 22.16 11.47 -3.02
C LYS A 50 21.82 10.23 -2.20
N SER A 51 22.26 9.05 -2.65
CA SER A 51 22.06 7.78 -1.92
C SER A 51 22.86 7.74 -0.63
N ASP A 52 24.12 8.17 -0.65
CA ASP A 52 25.02 8.23 0.50
C ASP A 52 24.50 9.20 1.56
N SER A 53 24.11 10.41 1.14
CA SER A 53 23.49 11.38 2.04
C SER A 53 22.24 10.85 2.75
N VAL A 54 21.40 10.07 2.04
CA VAL A 54 20.18 9.48 2.62
C VAL A 54 20.50 8.30 3.51
N LEU A 55 21.46 7.45 3.11
CA LEU A 55 21.92 6.33 3.92
C LEU A 55 22.45 6.82 5.27
N ILE A 56 23.29 7.87 5.28
CA ILE A 56 23.83 8.46 6.51
C ILE A 56 22.70 8.97 7.42
N ARG A 57 21.77 9.78 6.89
CA ARG A 57 20.63 10.26 7.69
C ARG A 57 19.76 9.13 8.25
N THR A 58 19.54 8.09 7.44
CA THR A 58 18.73 6.93 7.85
C THR A 58 19.46 6.15 8.94
N ARG A 59 20.77 5.93 8.78
CA ARG A 59 21.65 5.32 9.78
C ARG A 59 21.62 6.07 11.09
N ASP A 60 21.77 7.39 11.09
CA ASP A 60 21.76 8.18 12.33
C ASP A 60 20.44 8.07 13.08
N ARG A 61 19.31 8.11 12.36
CA ARG A 61 17.97 7.89 12.93
C ARG A 61 17.83 6.48 13.52
N LEU A 62 18.33 5.46 12.82
CA LEU A 62 18.28 4.07 13.27
C LEU A 62 19.18 3.82 14.48
N ILE A 63 20.38 4.40 14.54
CA ILE A 63 21.26 4.31 15.71
C ILE A 63 20.55 4.82 16.96
N LEU A 64 19.92 5.99 16.86
CA LEU A 64 19.16 6.58 17.96
C LEU A 64 17.95 5.73 18.35
N MET A 65 17.21 5.22 17.36
CA MET A 65 15.99 4.45 17.59
C MET A 65 16.28 3.04 18.12
N LEU A 66 17.27 2.34 17.55
CA LEU A 66 17.61 0.94 17.85
C LEU A 66 18.68 0.81 18.93
N ARG A 67 19.24 1.93 19.42
CA ARG A 67 20.32 1.96 20.42
C ARG A 67 21.43 0.98 20.06
N ASP A 68 21.81 1.00 18.79
CA ASP A 68 22.76 0.09 18.17
C ASP A 68 23.81 0.91 17.41
N SER A 69 25.04 0.40 17.31
CA SER A 69 26.10 1.05 16.53
C SER A 69 25.93 0.87 15.02
N LEU A 70 25.20 -0.18 14.59
CA LEU A 70 25.08 -0.59 13.18
C LEU A 70 26.45 -0.62 12.49
N ASP A 71 27.38 -1.37 13.10
CA ASP A 71 28.78 -1.44 12.68
C ASP A 71 28.95 -2.43 11.52
N TYR A 72 28.39 -2.06 10.39
CA TYR A 72 28.52 -2.79 9.15
C TYR A 72 28.50 -1.88 7.94
N LYS A 73 29.20 -2.32 6.89
CA LYS A 73 29.31 -1.61 5.62
C LYS A 73 28.53 -2.35 4.54
N PRO A 74 27.29 -1.95 4.20
CA PRO A 74 26.54 -2.62 3.15
C PRO A 74 27.08 -2.32 1.76
N LYS A 75 26.84 -3.27 0.84
CA LYS A 75 27.08 -3.08 -0.60
C LYS A 75 25.76 -2.72 -1.29
N LEU A 76 25.74 -1.59 -1.99
CA LEU A 76 24.56 -1.11 -2.71
C LEU A 76 24.78 -1.25 -4.20
N TYR A 77 23.87 -1.94 -4.88
CA TYR A 77 23.88 -2.17 -6.32
C TYR A 77 22.73 -1.41 -6.97
N LEU A 78 23.00 -0.59 -7.97
CA LEU A 78 21.98 0.04 -8.82
C LEU A 78 22.20 -0.47 -10.24
N LEU A 79 21.32 -1.37 -10.68
CA LEU A 79 21.54 -2.21 -11.86
C LEU A 79 20.57 -1.88 -13.00
N ASP A 80 21.15 -1.71 -14.19
CA ASP A 80 20.43 -1.49 -15.45
C ASP A 80 19.93 -2.80 -16.09
N ASP A 81 20.46 -3.95 -15.66
CA ASP A 81 20.18 -5.27 -16.22
C ASP A 81 19.35 -6.14 -15.24
N LEU A 82 18.18 -6.59 -15.69
CA LEU A 82 17.27 -7.39 -14.87
C LEU A 82 17.82 -8.78 -14.55
N SER A 83 18.61 -9.37 -15.44
CA SER A 83 19.23 -10.68 -15.21
C SER A 83 20.30 -10.59 -14.12
N GLN A 84 21.11 -9.52 -14.11
CA GLN A 84 22.05 -9.23 -13.03
C GLN A 84 21.31 -9.03 -11.71
N PHE A 85 20.22 -8.26 -11.71
CA PHE A 85 19.38 -8.07 -10.52
C PHE A 85 18.81 -9.40 -9.99
N ASN A 86 18.22 -10.22 -10.86
CA ASN A 86 17.63 -11.50 -10.47
C ASN A 86 18.69 -12.50 -9.98
N ASN A 87 19.86 -12.55 -10.63
CA ASN A 87 20.96 -13.41 -10.21
C ASN A 87 21.54 -13.00 -8.86
N LEU A 88 21.66 -11.69 -8.61
CA LEU A 88 22.17 -11.16 -7.33
C LEU A 88 21.22 -11.50 -6.16
N THR A 89 19.93 -11.54 -6.46
CA THR A 89 18.86 -11.74 -5.48
C THR A 89 18.32 -13.18 -5.44
N ALA A 90 18.92 -14.08 -6.20
CA ALA A 90 18.52 -15.49 -6.35
C ALA A 90 17.06 -15.69 -6.79
N GLY A 91 16.45 -14.70 -7.47
CA GLY A 91 15.08 -14.78 -8.00
C GLY A 91 13.98 -14.94 -6.95
N LYS A 92 14.25 -14.63 -5.67
CA LYS A 92 13.31 -14.87 -4.55
C LYS A 92 12.32 -13.73 -4.28
N ILE A 93 12.28 -12.70 -5.11
CA ILE A 93 11.51 -11.47 -4.86
C ILE A 93 10.41 -11.35 -5.91
N PRO A 94 9.22 -10.86 -5.52
CA PRO A 94 8.16 -10.59 -6.48
C PRO A 94 8.60 -9.67 -7.62
N ASP A 95 8.11 -9.90 -8.83
CA ASP A 95 8.50 -9.15 -10.03
C ASP A 95 8.27 -7.63 -9.92
N TRP A 96 7.31 -7.22 -9.07
CA TRP A 96 6.96 -5.81 -8.84
C TRP A 96 7.92 -5.07 -7.90
N GLY A 97 8.83 -5.75 -7.20
CA GLY A 97 9.81 -5.13 -6.32
C GLY A 97 10.83 -4.30 -7.11
N ALA A 98 10.98 -3.02 -6.77
CA ALA A 98 11.98 -2.13 -7.37
C ALA A 98 13.36 -2.26 -6.71
N ALA A 99 13.40 -2.77 -5.48
CA ALA A 99 14.60 -2.95 -4.68
C ALA A 99 14.45 -4.16 -3.73
N VAL A 100 15.56 -4.57 -3.13
CA VAL A 100 15.59 -5.58 -2.07
C VAL A 100 16.84 -5.45 -1.19
N ALA A 101 16.67 -5.76 0.08
CA ALA A 101 17.73 -6.03 1.05
C ALA A 101 17.96 -7.54 1.21
N TYR A 102 19.20 -7.98 1.00
CA TYR A 102 19.67 -9.31 1.38
C TYR A 102 20.53 -9.23 2.64
N SER A 103 19.87 -9.32 3.79
CA SER A 103 20.47 -9.10 5.11
C SER A 103 21.67 -10.01 5.42
N ALA A 104 21.59 -11.30 5.10
CA ALA A 104 22.69 -12.25 5.34
C ALA A 104 23.99 -11.88 4.59
N ARG A 105 23.90 -11.06 3.52
CA ARG A 105 25.04 -10.57 2.75
C ARG A 105 25.29 -9.07 2.92
N LYS A 106 24.51 -8.39 3.76
CA LYS A 106 24.56 -6.92 3.95
C LYS A 106 24.52 -6.19 2.61
N LEU A 107 23.59 -6.62 1.75
CA LEU A 107 23.54 -6.21 0.35
C LEU A 107 22.18 -5.59 0.04
N ILE A 108 22.17 -4.49 -0.71
CA ILE A 108 20.97 -3.87 -1.25
C ILE A 108 21.09 -3.88 -2.78
N ALA A 109 20.06 -4.35 -3.46
CA ALA A 109 19.97 -4.32 -4.91
C ALA A 109 18.77 -3.48 -5.32
N ILE A 110 18.98 -2.55 -6.26
CA ILE A 110 17.96 -1.61 -6.75
C ILE A 110 17.96 -1.65 -8.28
N LYS A 111 16.77 -1.73 -8.88
CA LYS A 111 16.60 -1.56 -10.33
C LYS A 111 16.84 -0.08 -10.68
N SER A 112 17.65 0.18 -11.69
CA SER A 112 17.99 1.53 -12.10
C SER A 112 16.78 2.27 -12.69
N PRO A 113 16.45 3.50 -12.23
CA PRO A 113 15.36 4.30 -12.80
C PRO A 113 15.63 4.72 -14.25
N ASP A 114 16.89 4.64 -14.71
CA ASP A 114 17.27 4.95 -16.10
C ASP A 114 16.73 3.89 -17.09
N LYS A 115 16.38 2.69 -16.59
CA LYS A 115 15.89 1.55 -17.40
C LYS A 115 14.54 1.00 -16.97
N PHE A 116 14.15 1.21 -15.70
CA PHE A 116 12.94 0.62 -15.13
C PHE A 116 12.07 1.69 -14.47
N ASN A 117 10.76 1.51 -14.53
CA ASN A 117 9.85 2.31 -13.72
C ASN A 117 9.83 1.76 -12.28
N THR A 118 10.61 2.39 -11.40
CA THR A 118 10.74 1.99 -10.00
C THR A 118 9.58 2.48 -9.12
N ARG A 119 8.69 3.35 -9.63
CA ARG A 119 7.62 4.08 -8.91
C ARG A 119 8.07 4.98 -7.74
N LYS A 120 9.20 4.65 -7.09
CA LYS A 120 9.85 5.38 -6.00
C LYS A 120 11.23 5.85 -6.44
N SER A 121 11.72 6.94 -5.84
CA SER A 121 13.07 7.43 -6.11
C SER A 121 14.14 6.55 -5.47
N VAL A 122 15.34 6.48 -6.06
CA VAL A 122 16.49 5.74 -5.48
C VAL A 122 16.76 6.11 -4.01
N PRO A 123 16.78 7.40 -3.60
CA PRO A 123 16.86 7.79 -2.18
C PRO A 123 15.88 7.08 -1.26
N ILE A 124 14.61 7.03 -1.66
CA ILE A 124 13.53 6.42 -0.89
C ILE A 124 13.78 4.92 -0.74
N LEU A 125 14.12 4.24 -1.85
CA LEU A 125 14.45 2.82 -1.85
C LEU A 125 15.68 2.52 -0.98
N VAL A 126 16.72 3.35 -1.03
CA VAL A 126 17.91 3.18 -0.19
C VAL A 126 17.55 3.25 1.30
N ALA A 127 16.76 4.24 1.72
CA ALA A 127 16.33 4.36 3.11
C ALA A 127 15.49 3.16 3.55
N HIS A 128 14.57 2.70 2.69
CA HIS A 128 13.70 1.56 2.94
C HIS A 128 14.51 0.26 3.11
N GLU A 129 15.35 -0.07 2.14
CA GLU A 129 16.14 -1.32 2.15
C GLU A 129 17.24 -1.30 3.22
N TYR A 130 17.84 -0.14 3.51
CA TYR A 130 18.82 -0.03 4.60
C TYR A 130 18.16 -0.28 5.97
N THR A 131 16.90 0.13 6.13
CA THR A 131 16.13 -0.15 7.35
C THR A 131 15.94 -1.66 7.55
N HIS A 132 15.64 -2.42 6.49
CA HIS A 132 15.57 -3.87 6.59
C HIS A 132 16.90 -4.52 7.02
N LEU A 133 18.03 -4.04 6.50
CA LEU A 133 19.34 -4.53 6.96
C LEU A 133 19.54 -4.27 8.46
N ALA A 134 19.21 -3.07 8.93
CA ALA A 134 19.39 -2.69 10.33
C ALA A 134 18.47 -3.47 11.27
N ILE A 135 17.22 -3.72 10.87
CA ILE A 135 16.29 -4.54 11.66
C ILE A 135 16.79 -5.99 11.74
N ALA A 136 17.23 -6.56 10.63
CA ALA A 136 17.73 -7.94 10.60
C ALA A 136 19.00 -8.13 11.44
N ASP A 137 19.91 -7.14 11.40
CA ASP A 137 21.11 -7.10 12.26
C ASP A 137 20.70 -7.02 13.74
N LYS A 138 19.73 -6.14 14.08
CA LYS A 138 19.21 -5.99 15.44
C LYS A 138 18.54 -7.27 15.98
N CYS A 139 17.82 -7.99 15.14
CA CYS A 139 17.11 -9.21 15.51
C CYS A 139 18.00 -10.46 15.42
N GLY A 140 19.30 -10.35 15.11
CA GLY A 140 20.18 -11.49 14.97
C GLY A 140 19.68 -12.53 13.94
N PHE A 141 19.06 -12.05 12.85
CA PHE A 141 18.41 -12.87 11.82
C PHE A 141 17.20 -13.71 12.27
N HIS A 142 16.63 -13.46 13.46
CA HIS A 142 15.25 -13.84 13.73
C HIS A 142 14.31 -12.92 12.95
N ASP A 143 13.20 -13.48 12.47
CA ASP A 143 12.24 -12.73 11.66
C ASP A 143 11.23 -12.02 12.58
N PRO A 144 11.25 -10.67 12.66
CA PRO A 144 10.15 -9.93 13.29
C PRO A 144 8.87 -10.06 12.46
N PRO A 145 7.69 -9.77 13.04
CA PRO A 145 6.45 -9.79 12.27
C PRO A 145 6.53 -8.76 11.14
N ARG A 146 5.95 -9.11 10.00
CA ARG A 146 6.10 -8.37 8.75
C ARG A 146 5.58 -6.93 8.86
N TRP A 147 4.54 -6.70 9.64
CA TRP A 147 4.04 -5.35 9.88
C TRP A 147 5.07 -4.43 10.55
N MET A 148 5.92 -4.97 11.44
CA MET A 148 6.98 -4.20 12.07
C MET A 148 8.12 -3.95 11.08
N HIS A 149 8.50 -5.00 10.34
CA HIS A 149 9.59 -4.94 9.38
C HIS A 149 9.32 -3.94 8.24
N GLU A 150 8.15 -4.03 7.62
CA GLU A 150 7.71 -3.14 6.54
C GLU A 150 7.32 -1.76 7.07
N GLY A 151 6.60 -1.72 8.19
CA GLY A 151 6.12 -0.47 8.78
C GLY A 151 7.24 0.46 9.17
N LEU A 152 8.32 -0.07 9.75
CA LEU A 152 9.48 0.73 10.14
C LEU A 152 10.27 1.21 8.92
N SER A 153 10.40 0.38 7.88
CA SER A 153 11.01 0.77 6.61
C SER A 153 10.24 1.88 5.91
N VAL A 154 8.91 1.78 5.80
CA VAL A 154 8.06 2.85 5.26
C VAL A 154 8.14 4.12 6.12
N PHE A 155 8.21 3.97 7.45
CA PHE A 155 8.31 5.10 8.37
C PHE A 155 9.61 5.88 8.22
N LEU A 156 10.75 5.20 8.11
CA LEU A 156 12.06 5.84 8.01
C LEU A 156 12.40 6.35 6.60
N SER A 157 11.82 5.74 5.57
CA SER A 157 11.93 6.21 4.18
C SER A 157 10.98 7.35 3.83
N GLU A 158 10.10 7.75 4.76
CA GLU A 158 9.11 8.83 4.60
C GLU A 158 8.19 8.60 3.39
N GLU A 159 7.78 7.34 3.21
CA GLU A 159 7.10 6.84 2.01
C GLU A 159 5.59 7.07 1.97
N TRP A 160 5.00 7.76 2.96
CA TRP A 160 3.57 7.95 3.03
C TRP A 160 3.03 8.87 1.94
N SER A 161 2.11 8.36 1.12
CA SER A 161 1.58 9.05 -0.05
C SER A 161 0.08 9.36 0.04
N TRP A 162 -0.42 10.19 -0.90
CA TRP A 162 -1.86 10.43 -1.01
C TRP A 162 -2.65 9.17 -1.36
N SER A 163 -2.06 8.25 -2.13
CA SER A 163 -2.71 6.97 -2.44
C SER A 163 -2.89 6.10 -1.20
N ASP A 164 -2.02 6.21 -0.20
CA ASP A 164 -2.15 5.45 1.05
C ASP A 164 -3.29 6.02 1.91
N ASN A 165 -3.45 7.35 1.94
CA ASN A 165 -4.64 7.97 2.55
C ASN A 165 -5.93 7.49 1.89
N LEU A 166 -5.96 7.38 0.57
CA LEU A 166 -7.14 6.90 -0.16
C LEU A 166 -7.40 5.41 0.10
N ALA A 167 -6.35 4.58 0.11
CA ALA A 167 -6.45 3.16 0.40
C ALA A 167 -6.99 2.92 1.82
N MET A 168 -6.44 3.61 2.82
CA MET A 168 -6.90 3.52 4.21
C MET A 168 -8.31 4.07 4.40
N GLY A 169 -8.67 5.16 3.73
CA GLY A 169 -10.04 5.69 3.76
C GLY A 169 -11.05 4.71 3.18
N LYS A 170 -10.73 4.04 2.07
CA LYS A 170 -11.57 2.96 1.53
C LYS A 170 -11.65 1.78 2.49
N ALA A 171 -10.50 1.37 3.06
CA ALA A 171 -10.47 0.26 4.01
C ALA A 171 -11.36 0.53 5.24
N ALA A 172 -11.36 1.77 5.75
CA ALA A 172 -12.24 2.19 6.84
C ALA A 172 -13.72 2.11 6.46
N VAL A 173 -14.11 2.62 5.28
CA VAL A 173 -15.50 2.63 4.81
C VAL A 173 -16.04 1.22 4.57
N PHE A 174 -15.22 0.32 4.04
CA PHE A 174 -15.64 -1.04 3.67
C PHE A 174 -15.31 -2.10 4.74
N GLY A 175 -14.75 -1.72 5.89
CA GLY A 175 -14.36 -2.65 6.95
C GLY A 175 -13.28 -3.64 6.51
N GLN A 176 -12.30 -3.18 5.74
CA GLN A 176 -11.24 -3.99 5.14
C GLN A 176 -9.88 -3.85 5.84
N PHE A 177 -9.87 -3.35 7.08
CA PHE A 177 -8.63 -3.33 7.86
C PHE A 177 -8.11 -4.75 8.07
N ILE A 178 -6.79 -4.92 8.01
CA ILE A 178 -6.14 -6.23 8.07
C ILE A 178 -5.59 -6.43 9.49
N PRO A 179 -5.92 -7.54 10.16
CA PRO A 179 -5.25 -7.90 11.41
C PRO A 179 -3.73 -7.96 11.21
N LEU A 180 -2.95 -7.42 12.15
CA LEU A 180 -1.50 -7.30 12.02
C LEU A 180 -0.82 -8.67 11.82
N ALA A 181 -1.36 -9.72 12.43
CA ALA A 181 -0.88 -11.09 12.24
C ALA A 181 -1.10 -11.60 10.80
N ASP A 182 -2.14 -11.13 10.10
CA ASP A 182 -2.42 -11.54 8.73
C ASP A 182 -1.47 -10.87 7.72
N ILE A 183 -0.84 -9.75 8.07
CA ILE A 183 0.14 -9.04 7.23
C ILE A 183 1.38 -9.89 6.95
N ASP A 184 1.69 -10.88 7.80
CA ASP A 184 2.76 -11.85 7.54
C ASP A 184 2.56 -12.61 6.21
N ASN A 185 1.32 -12.67 5.72
CA ASN A 185 0.95 -13.29 4.44
C ASN A 185 0.88 -12.30 3.26
N VAL A 186 1.42 -11.08 3.38
CA VAL A 186 1.30 -10.02 2.35
C VAL A 186 1.75 -10.46 0.96
N ASN A 187 2.72 -11.37 0.84
CA ASN A 187 3.20 -11.89 -0.45
C ASN A 187 2.13 -12.68 -1.22
N ARG A 188 1.04 -13.09 -0.56
CA ARG A 188 -0.11 -13.78 -1.17
C ARG A 188 -1.24 -12.81 -1.54
N PHE A 189 -1.13 -11.55 -1.17
CA PHE A 189 -2.16 -10.55 -1.43
C PHE A 189 -2.06 -10.02 -2.86
N ASN A 190 -3.21 -9.57 -3.39
CA ASN A 190 -3.20 -8.76 -4.60
C ASN A 190 -2.62 -7.37 -4.29
N GLU A 191 -2.28 -6.61 -5.34
CA GLU A 191 -1.62 -5.30 -5.21
C GLU A 191 -2.40 -4.32 -4.32
N SER A 192 -3.73 -4.26 -4.45
CA SER A 192 -4.56 -3.37 -3.64
C SER A 192 -4.54 -3.73 -2.16
N LYS A 193 -4.63 -5.02 -1.82
CA LYS A 193 -4.61 -5.47 -0.42
C LYS A 193 -3.20 -5.38 0.16
N ALA A 194 -2.16 -5.61 -0.65
CA ALA A 194 -0.77 -5.37 -0.24
C ALA A 194 -0.52 -3.88 0.07
N GLN A 195 -1.08 -2.95 -0.72
CA GLN A 195 -0.99 -1.53 -0.42
C GLN A 195 -1.62 -1.18 0.94
N ILE A 196 -2.81 -1.72 1.25
CA ILE A 196 -3.43 -1.54 2.57
C ILE A 196 -2.53 -2.11 3.67
N ALA A 197 -1.99 -3.32 3.48
CA ALA A 197 -1.09 -3.94 4.46
C ALA A 197 0.16 -3.08 4.76
N TYR A 198 0.80 -2.51 3.74
CA TYR A 198 1.94 -1.61 3.94
C TYR A 198 1.54 -0.30 4.63
N ALA A 199 0.39 0.28 4.28
CA ALA A 199 -0.12 1.47 4.93
C ALA A 199 -0.47 1.24 6.40
N GLU A 200 -1.11 0.12 6.73
CA GLU A 200 -1.41 -0.28 8.11
C GLU A 200 -0.15 -0.57 8.91
N SER A 201 0.83 -1.24 8.30
CA SER A 201 2.14 -1.49 8.91
C SER A 201 2.82 -0.18 9.35
N TYR A 202 2.84 0.81 8.45
CA TYR A 202 3.35 2.14 8.77
C TYR A 202 2.57 2.80 9.92
N LEU A 203 1.24 2.72 9.88
CA LEU A 203 0.39 3.30 10.92
C LEU A 203 0.54 2.59 12.27
N ALA A 204 0.77 1.28 12.29
CA ALA A 204 1.02 0.51 13.50
C ALA A 204 2.35 0.91 14.16
N VAL A 205 3.41 1.08 13.37
CA VAL A 205 4.69 1.61 13.87
C VAL A 205 4.54 3.04 14.35
N LYS A 206 3.83 3.90 13.60
CA LYS A 206 3.53 5.27 14.01
C LYS A 206 2.72 5.33 15.30
N PHE A 207 1.74 4.46 15.47
CA PHE A 207 0.96 4.28 16.69
C PHE A 207 1.89 3.89 17.85
N MET A 208 2.70 2.85 17.66
CA MET A 208 3.65 2.39 18.68
C MET A 208 4.62 3.50 19.12
N LEU A 209 5.21 4.22 18.16
CA LEU A 209 6.10 5.34 18.42
C LEU A 209 5.40 6.50 19.15
N ARG A 210 4.14 6.77 18.82
CA ARG A 210 3.38 7.88 19.42
C ARG A 210 2.99 7.62 20.87
N TYR A 211 2.56 6.41 21.19
CA TYR A 211 1.99 6.09 22.50
C TYR A 211 2.99 5.43 23.46
N TYR A 212 3.99 4.72 22.94
CA TYR A 212 4.98 4.00 23.76
C TYR A 212 6.42 4.49 23.54
N GLY A 213 6.68 5.26 22.48
CA GLY A 213 7.98 5.87 22.21
C GLY A 213 8.98 4.94 21.50
N SER A 214 10.12 5.49 21.10
CA SER A 214 11.17 4.76 20.38
C SER A 214 11.81 3.64 21.19
N ASN A 215 11.86 3.77 22.52
CA ASN A 215 12.39 2.75 23.41
C ASN A 215 11.58 1.44 23.33
N SER A 216 10.27 1.53 23.12
CA SER A 216 9.43 0.34 22.97
C SER A 216 9.73 -0.39 21.66
N VAL A 217 9.95 0.33 20.55
CA VAL A 217 10.38 -0.28 19.28
C VAL A 217 11.73 -0.99 19.45
N ASN A 218 12.69 -0.34 20.10
CA ASN A 218 13.98 -0.94 20.43
C ASN A 218 13.84 -2.22 21.25
N LEU A 219 13.06 -2.17 22.34
CA LEU A 219 12.88 -3.30 23.23
C LEU A 219 12.16 -4.44 22.52
N PHE A 220 11.14 -4.15 21.71
CA PHE A 220 10.43 -5.13 20.90
C PHE A 220 11.39 -5.91 20.00
N LEU A 221 12.17 -5.20 19.17
CA LEU A 221 13.13 -5.83 18.25
C LEU A 221 14.25 -6.58 19.00
N THR A 222 14.67 -6.07 20.17
CA THR A 222 15.64 -6.76 21.03
C THR A 222 15.08 -8.09 21.53
N ARG A 223 13.82 -8.13 21.99
CA ARG A 223 13.16 -9.37 22.43
C ARG A 223 13.00 -10.38 21.30
N ILE A 224 12.65 -9.92 20.10
CA ILE A 224 12.64 -10.79 18.91
C ILE A 224 14.03 -11.37 18.66
N GLY A 225 15.09 -10.57 18.77
CA GLY A 225 16.48 -11.04 18.62
C GLY A 225 16.93 -12.04 19.70
N GLU A 226 16.31 -12.03 20.86
CA GLU A 226 16.48 -13.02 21.93
C GLU A 226 15.67 -14.32 21.69
N GLY A 227 14.95 -14.42 20.56
CA GLY A 227 14.13 -15.58 20.20
C GLY A 227 12.76 -15.61 20.88
N LYS A 228 12.29 -14.48 21.42
CA LYS A 228 10.95 -14.37 22.02
C LYS A 228 9.86 -14.34 20.96
N THR A 229 8.67 -14.81 21.34
CA THR A 229 7.48 -14.71 20.51
C THR A 229 7.03 -13.26 20.35
N VAL A 230 6.23 -12.97 19.33
CA VAL A 230 5.68 -11.62 19.07
C VAL A 230 4.87 -11.13 20.27
N ASP A 231 4.11 -12.00 20.93
CA ASP A 231 3.30 -11.66 22.09
C ASP A 231 4.16 -11.31 23.31
N GLU A 232 5.17 -12.14 23.63
CA GLU A 232 6.13 -11.82 24.70
C GLU A 232 6.89 -10.50 24.42
N ALA A 233 7.27 -10.25 23.17
CA ALA A 233 7.97 -9.05 22.76
C ALA A 233 7.09 -7.79 22.84
N LEU A 234 5.83 -7.87 22.41
CA LEU A 234 4.85 -6.78 22.57
C LEU A 234 4.59 -6.53 24.05
N TYR A 235 4.28 -7.55 24.83
CA TYR A 235 4.02 -7.40 26.25
C TYR A 235 5.19 -6.76 26.98
N SER A 236 6.42 -7.18 26.68
CA SER A 236 7.64 -6.57 27.25
C SER A 236 7.83 -5.10 26.89
N SER A 237 7.38 -4.67 25.71
CA SER A 237 7.67 -3.35 25.15
C SER A 237 6.55 -2.33 25.33
N THR A 238 5.29 -2.78 25.40
CA THR A 238 4.09 -1.93 25.49
C THR A 238 3.25 -2.24 26.73
N GLY A 239 3.45 -3.39 27.36
CA GLY A 239 2.58 -3.91 28.42
C GLY A 239 1.29 -4.56 27.92
N LEU A 240 1.11 -4.68 26.59
CA LEU A 240 -0.08 -5.23 25.97
C LEU A 240 0.21 -6.58 25.30
N THR A 241 -0.77 -7.48 25.36
CA THR A 241 -0.83 -8.65 24.47
C THR A 241 -1.07 -8.23 23.02
N VAL A 242 -0.87 -9.14 22.07
CA VAL A 242 -1.16 -8.91 20.64
C VAL A 242 -2.62 -8.50 20.43
N GLU A 243 -3.57 -9.13 21.14
CA GLU A 243 -5.01 -8.86 20.99
C GLU A 243 -5.39 -7.47 21.53
N GLU A 244 -4.82 -7.07 22.66
CA GLU A 244 -5.04 -5.73 23.22
C GLU A 244 -4.42 -4.66 22.32
N PHE A 245 -3.18 -4.87 21.86
CA PHE A 245 -2.52 -3.95 20.92
C PHE A 245 -3.31 -3.81 19.62
N GLN A 246 -3.81 -4.91 19.05
CA GLN A 246 -4.67 -4.90 17.87
C GLN A 246 -5.96 -4.11 18.12
N THR A 247 -6.57 -4.28 19.29
CA THR A 247 -7.81 -3.59 19.67
C THR A 247 -7.58 -2.08 19.75
N ASP A 248 -6.54 -1.65 20.47
CA ASP A 248 -6.17 -0.24 20.61
C ASP A 248 -5.77 0.38 19.27
N PHE A 249 -5.02 -0.38 18.46
CA PHE A 249 -4.63 0.05 17.12
C PHE A 249 -5.86 0.21 16.19
N ASN A 250 -6.82 -0.71 16.24
CA ASN A 250 -8.06 -0.59 15.48
C ASN A 250 -8.88 0.64 15.92
N ALA A 251 -8.92 0.94 17.22
CA ALA A 251 -9.55 2.15 17.72
C ALA A 251 -8.84 3.42 17.19
N TYR A 252 -7.51 3.42 17.16
CA TYR A 252 -6.69 4.48 16.56
C TYR A 252 -6.98 4.65 15.05
N LEU A 253 -7.02 3.56 14.27
CA LEU A 253 -7.35 3.60 12.84
C LEU A 253 -8.75 4.15 12.60
N ASN A 254 -9.74 3.68 13.37
CA ASN A 254 -11.10 4.17 13.29
C ASN A 254 -11.14 5.67 13.59
N GLN A 255 -10.53 6.15 14.68
CA GLN A 255 -10.50 7.58 14.98
C GLN A 255 -9.87 8.41 13.85
N GLN A 256 -8.83 7.91 13.21
CA GLN A 256 -8.13 8.63 12.14
C GLN A 256 -8.89 8.64 10.80
N PHE A 257 -9.61 7.57 10.47
CA PHE A 257 -10.25 7.36 9.16
C PHE A 257 -11.77 7.27 9.20
N ASN A 258 -12.43 7.70 10.30
CA ASN A 258 -13.90 7.71 10.41
C ASN A 258 -14.54 8.81 9.54
N PHE A 259 -14.47 8.65 8.23
CA PHE A 259 -15.15 9.53 7.28
C PHE A 259 -16.67 9.43 7.43
N VAL A 260 -17.19 8.24 7.76
CA VAL A 260 -18.64 8.01 7.92
C VAL A 260 -19.20 8.83 9.08
N SER A 261 -18.54 8.89 10.24
CA SER A 261 -18.98 9.76 11.36
C SER A 261 -18.86 11.23 10.97
N ILE A 262 -17.78 11.65 10.30
CA ILE A 262 -17.63 13.04 9.84
C ILE A 262 -18.80 13.43 8.92
N PHE A 263 -19.22 12.59 7.96
CA PHE A 263 -20.31 12.92 7.03
C PHE A 263 -21.72 12.67 7.60
N MET A 264 -21.89 11.69 8.48
CA MET A 264 -23.19 11.42 9.12
C MET A 264 -23.52 12.45 10.20
N ASP A 265 -22.51 12.97 10.90
CA ASP A 265 -22.69 13.97 11.97
C ASP A 265 -22.74 15.41 11.42
N THR A 266 -22.27 15.67 10.19
CA THR A 266 -22.33 17.00 9.59
C THR A 266 -23.61 17.23 8.79
N ILE A 267 -24.52 18.04 9.37
CA ILE A 267 -25.75 18.54 8.75
C ILE A 267 -25.52 19.12 7.32
N PHE A 268 -24.33 19.64 7.03
CA PHE A 268 -23.97 20.22 5.73
C PHE A 268 -23.93 19.20 4.58
N PHE A 269 -23.53 17.95 4.84
CA PHE A 269 -23.56 16.89 3.82
C PHE A 269 -24.98 16.62 3.37
N TRP A 270 -25.91 16.49 4.33
CA TRP A 270 -27.33 16.28 4.05
C TRP A 270 -27.99 17.49 3.37
N ILE A 271 -27.61 18.72 3.71
CA ILE A 271 -28.09 19.92 3.03
C ILE A 271 -27.61 19.93 1.57
N ALA A 272 -26.34 19.62 1.31
CA ALA A 272 -25.81 19.58 -0.06
C ALA A 272 -26.51 18.50 -0.89
N LEU A 273 -26.72 17.30 -0.32
CA LEU A 273 -27.45 16.22 -0.98
C LEU A 273 -28.92 16.61 -1.27
N ALA A 274 -29.60 17.26 -0.32
CA ALA A 274 -30.95 17.76 -0.49
C ALA A 274 -31.04 18.81 -1.61
N ILE A 275 -30.08 19.74 -1.70
CA ILE A 275 -30.01 20.73 -2.78
C ILE A 275 -29.84 20.04 -4.13
N ILE A 276 -28.92 19.07 -4.23
CA ILE A 276 -28.71 18.29 -5.47
C ILE A 276 -30.00 17.58 -5.89
N MET A 277 -30.73 16.97 -4.94
CA MET A 277 -32.00 16.33 -5.21
C MET A 277 -33.09 17.32 -5.65
N VAL A 278 -33.21 18.47 -4.99
CA VAL A 278 -34.19 19.52 -5.35
C VAL A 278 -33.90 20.08 -6.74
N VAL A 279 -32.62 20.37 -7.05
CA VAL A 279 -32.20 20.84 -8.37
C VAL A 279 -32.47 19.77 -9.43
N GLY A 280 -32.11 18.52 -9.17
CA GLY A 280 -32.39 17.39 -10.06
C GLY A 280 -33.89 17.23 -10.33
N PHE A 281 -34.72 17.29 -9.28
CA PHE A 281 -36.17 17.25 -9.38
C PHE A 281 -36.71 18.41 -10.22
N PHE A 282 -36.22 19.64 -10.00
CA PHE A 282 -36.68 20.81 -10.75
C PHE A 282 -36.29 20.77 -12.22
N LEU A 283 -35.08 20.29 -12.53
CA LEU A 283 -34.62 20.04 -13.90
C LEU A 283 -35.46 18.97 -14.58
N GLN A 284 -35.76 17.87 -13.88
CA GLN A 284 -36.62 16.81 -14.38
C GLN A 284 -38.06 17.29 -14.59
N PHE A 285 -38.59 18.11 -13.68
CA PHE A 285 -39.91 18.71 -13.78
C PHE A 285 -40.02 19.64 -14.98
N LYS A 286 -39.01 20.50 -15.20
CA LYS A 286 -38.93 21.37 -16.38
C LYS A 286 -38.84 20.56 -17.67
N LYS A 287 -38.10 19.46 -17.68
CA LYS A 287 -38.00 18.55 -18.83
C LYS A 287 -39.34 17.85 -19.10
N ARG A 288 -40.01 17.29 -18.08
CA ARG A 288 -41.34 16.65 -18.20
C ARG A 288 -42.38 17.62 -18.76
N ARG A 289 -42.45 18.87 -18.28
CA ARG A 289 -43.36 19.89 -18.82
C ARG A 289 -43.17 20.14 -20.32
N LYS A 290 -41.94 20.11 -20.84
CA LYS A 290 -41.69 20.23 -22.28
C LYS A 290 -42.20 19.03 -23.08
N TYR A 291 -42.12 17.82 -22.51
CA TYR A 291 -42.68 16.63 -23.15
C TYR A 291 -44.21 16.67 -23.18
N TYR A 292 -44.86 17.03 -22.07
CA TYR A 292 -46.32 17.16 -22.05
C TYR A 292 -46.85 18.22 -23.01
N LYS A 293 -46.18 19.37 -23.15
CA LYS A 293 -46.55 20.38 -24.16
C LYS A 293 -46.45 19.86 -25.60
N LYS A 294 -45.43 19.07 -25.91
CA LYS A 294 -45.31 18.43 -27.24
C LYS A 294 -46.40 17.40 -27.47
N TRP A 295 -46.79 16.65 -26.44
CA TRP A 295 -47.92 15.71 -26.53
C TRP A 295 -49.25 16.44 -26.70
N GLU A 296 -49.50 17.55 -25.98
CA GLU A 296 -50.69 18.38 -26.19
C GLU A 296 -50.74 18.98 -27.60
N GLU A 297 -49.60 19.41 -28.16
CA GLU A 297 -49.52 19.88 -29.54
C GLU A 297 -49.77 18.75 -30.55
N GLN A 298 -49.27 17.54 -30.28
CA GLN A 298 -49.52 16.36 -31.12
C GLN A 298 -50.97 15.87 -31.03
N GLU A 299 -51.58 15.88 -29.84
CA GLU A 299 -52.99 15.55 -29.63
C GLU A 299 -53.89 16.56 -30.35
N LYS A 300 -53.57 17.86 -30.30
CA LYS A 300 -54.30 18.89 -31.06
C LYS A 300 -54.17 18.73 -32.58
N LEU A 301 -53.07 18.17 -33.05
CA LEU A 301 -52.84 17.87 -34.47
C LEU A 301 -53.47 16.53 -34.89
N GLN A 302 -53.66 15.58 -33.95
CA GLN A 302 -54.37 14.32 -34.18
C GLN A 302 -55.88 14.45 -34.02
N SER A 303 -56.37 15.37 -33.17
CA SER A 303 -57.80 15.60 -32.94
C SER A 303 -58.51 16.32 -34.08
N THR A 304 -57.80 16.70 -35.15
CA THR A 304 -58.39 17.34 -36.33
C THR A 304 -58.75 16.35 -37.44
N ASP A 305 -58.53 15.05 -37.27
CA ASP A 305 -58.65 14.07 -38.37
C ASP A 305 -59.75 13.01 -38.20
N PHE A 306 -60.59 13.08 -37.15
CA PHE A 306 -61.77 12.23 -37.01
C PHE A 306 -62.91 12.94 -36.28
N ASP A 307 -63.78 13.58 -37.05
CA ASP A 307 -65.09 14.09 -36.60
C ASP A 307 -66.10 12.94 -36.67
N TYR A 308 -66.30 12.24 -35.56
CA TYR A 308 -67.50 11.42 -35.39
C TYR A 308 -68.61 12.39 -34.98
N GLY A 309 -69.44 12.77 -35.95
CA GLY A 309 -70.60 13.63 -35.74
C GLY A 309 -71.42 13.23 -34.52
N ASP A 310 -72.06 14.24 -33.91
CA ASP A 310 -72.79 14.14 -32.65
C ASP A 310 -73.82 12.99 -32.67
N PRO A 311 -73.63 11.91 -31.90
CA PRO A 311 -74.57 10.79 -31.87
C PRO A 311 -75.91 11.15 -31.22
N ASP A 312 -75.97 12.26 -30.46
CA ASP A 312 -77.18 12.72 -29.78
C ASP A 312 -77.93 13.80 -30.61
N ASN A 313 -77.37 14.24 -31.74
CA ASN A 313 -78.03 15.14 -32.70
C ASN A 313 -77.58 14.85 -34.15
N PRO A 314 -78.07 13.77 -34.77
CA PRO A 314 -77.75 13.47 -36.16
C PRO A 314 -78.26 14.61 -37.06
N GLU A 315 -77.42 15.13 -37.94
CA GLU A 315 -77.81 16.14 -38.94
C GLU A 315 -78.98 15.62 -39.77
N HIS A 316 -80.17 16.19 -39.53
CA HIS A 316 -81.35 15.97 -40.32
C HIS A 316 -81.14 16.59 -41.71
N ILE A 317 -80.98 15.75 -42.72
CA ILE A 317 -81.06 16.16 -44.12
C ILE A 317 -82.55 16.35 -44.43
N GLU A 318 -83.04 17.58 -44.35
CA GLU A 318 -84.40 17.92 -44.79
C GLU A 318 -84.40 18.19 -46.30
N ASP A 319 -85.03 17.25 -47.02
CA ASP A 319 -85.51 17.37 -48.41
C ASP A 319 -86.69 18.34 -48.42
N ASP A 320 -86.48 19.58 -48.84
CA ASP A 320 -87.57 20.51 -49.15
C ASP A 320 -87.65 20.70 -50.67
N ASP A 321 -88.57 19.94 -51.28
CA ASP A 321 -89.23 20.36 -52.51
C ASP A 321 -89.92 21.72 -52.26
N GLU A 322 -89.61 22.65 -53.15
CA GLU A 322 -90.07 24.03 -53.33
C GLU A 322 -91.63 24.23 -53.26
N PRO A 323 -92.28 25.32 -53.76
CA PRO A 323 -91.86 26.64 -54.25
C PRO A 323 -92.82 27.82 -53.85
N TRP A 324 -92.49 29.01 -54.38
CA TRP A 324 -93.33 30.19 -54.71
C TRP A 324 -93.37 31.41 -53.75
N ARG A 325 -92.80 32.48 -54.33
CA ARG A 325 -92.73 33.91 -53.99
C ARG A 325 -94.09 34.63 -53.87
N SER A 326 -94.07 35.74 -53.12
CA SER A 326 -94.53 37.07 -53.59
C SER A 326 -93.84 38.19 -52.82
#